data_AF-A0A845AA19-F1
#
_entry.id   AF-A0A845AA19-F1
#
_cell.length_a   1.000
_cell.length_b   1.000
_cell.length_c   1.000
_cell.angle_alpha   90.00
_cell.angle_beta   90.00
_cell.angle_gamma   90.00
#
_symmetry.space_group_name_H-M   'P 1'
#
loop_
_entity.id
_entity.type
_entity.pdbx_description
1 polymer ?
#
loop_
_entity_poly.entity_id
_entity_poly.type
_entity_poly.pdbx_seq_one_letter_code
_entity_poly.pdbx_strand_id
1 'polypeptide(L)'
;MILAGSPAAAADYAFDFSGTNLFGGQPLSGSGTLTTDDMTVQRNGRDAQKIIGITGTYNGSAITGLNPTIFGADNFYYLTGQFVSGNGLGFNTAAGTNGNLFATVLDQYRVNTVNPFQSGFVKANSSMVTAGAVPEPATWAMMLVGIGMLGYGMRRRAKANLTPSYA
;
A
#
# COMPACT_ATOMS: atom_id res chain seq x y z
N MET A 1 21.88 12.72 -23.53
CA MET A 1 21.53 12.80 -22.09
C MET A 1 20.65 11.61 -21.79
N ILE A 2 21.21 10.55 -21.21
CA ILE A 2 20.46 9.34 -20.85
C ILE A 2 19.99 9.57 -19.41
N LEU A 3 18.69 9.83 -19.22
CA LEU A 3 18.08 9.76 -17.90
C LEU A 3 18.06 8.28 -17.50
N ALA A 4 18.94 7.90 -16.57
CA ALA A 4 18.80 6.64 -15.87
C ALA A 4 17.54 6.74 -15.01
N GLY A 5 16.44 6.11 -15.45
CA GLY A 5 15.29 5.90 -14.59
C GLY A 5 15.74 5.08 -13.39
N SER A 6 15.52 5.60 -12.19
CA SER A 6 15.65 4.80 -10.97
C SER A 6 14.87 3.49 -11.14
N PRO A 7 15.40 2.32 -10.73
CA PRO A 7 14.61 1.10 -10.72
C PRO A 7 13.34 1.37 -9.92
N ALA A 8 12.18 1.01 -10.49
CA ALA A 8 10.94 1.07 -9.75
C ALA A 8 11.09 0.18 -8.52
N ALA A 9 10.78 0.67 -7.33
CA ALA A 9 10.74 -0.17 -6.14
C ALA A 9 9.34 -0.76 -5.99
N ALA A 10 9.24 -1.96 -5.42
CA ALA A 10 7.98 -2.48 -4.92
C ALA A 10 7.35 -1.42 -4.01
N ALA A 11 6.10 -1.08 -4.28
CA ALA A 11 5.43 0.04 -3.62
C ALA A 11 4.08 -0.40 -3.06
N ASP A 12 3.72 0.22 -1.95
CA ASP A 12 2.40 0.08 -1.37
C ASP A 12 1.53 1.26 -1.80
N TYR A 13 0.29 0.98 -2.18
CA TYR A 13 -0.70 1.97 -2.58
C TYR A 13 -1.96 1.79 -1.74
N ALA A 14 -2.36 2.83 -1.02
CA ALA A 14 -3.65 2.86 -0.37
C ALA A 14 -4.72 2.98 -1.45
N PHE A 15 -5.84 2.29 -1.28
CA PHE A 15 -7.00 2.45 -2.16
C PHE A 15 -8.28 2.52 -1.34
N ASP A 16 -9.26 3.20 -1.90
CA ASP A 16 -10.63 3.21 -1.41
C ASP A 16 -11.59 3.25 -2.59
N PHE A 17 -12.78 2.71 -2.38
CA PHE A 17 -13.90 2.95 -3.26
C PHE A 17 -15.22 2.94 -2.49
N SER A 18 -16.19 3.67 -3.02
CA SER A 18 -17.56 3.64 -2.53
C SER A 18 -18.58 3.91 -3.63
N GLY A 19 -19.77 3.33 -3.48
CA GLY A 19 -20.89 3.47 -4.40
C GLY A 19 -22.08 2.64 -3.94
N THR A 20 -22.97 2.33 -4.87
CA THR A 20 -24.20 1.57 -4.58
C THR A 20 -24.41 0.45 -5.60
N ASN A 21 -24.98 -0.64 -5.13
CA ASN A 21 -25.35 -1.76 -5.98
C ASN A 21 -26.49 -1.33 -6.92
N LEU A 22 -26.37 -1.65 -8.21
CA LEU A 22 -27.43 -1.40 -9.19
C LEU A 22 -28.70 -2.19 -8.87
N PHE A 23 -28.54 -3.31 -8.16
CA PHE A 23 -29.64 -4.17 -7.76
C PHE A 23 -29.92 -4.02 -6.26
N GLY A 24 -30.97 -3.28 -5.91
CA GLY A 24 -31.41 -3.14 -4.51
C GLY A 24 -30.66 -2.10 -3.67
N GLY A 25 -29.79 -1.29 -4.27
CA GLY A 25 -29.27 -0.05 -3.67
C GLY A 25 -28.35 -0.20 -2.46
N GLN A 26 -27.95 -1.42 -2.11
CA GLN A 26 -27.04 -1.68 -0.99
C GLN A 26 -25.69 -0.98 -1.22
N PRO A 27 -25.04 -0.48 -0.16
CA PRO A 27 -23.73 0.15 -0.30
C PRO A 27 -22.71 -0.86 -0.82
N LEU A 28 -21.83 -0.38 -1.70
CA LEU A 28 -20.62 -1.08 -2.14
C LEU A 28 -19.44 -0.24 -1.68
N SER A 29 -18.63 -0.76 -0.77
CA SER A 29 -17.43 -0.06 -0.31
C SER A 29 -16.27 -1.02 -0.12
N GLY A 30 -15.07 -0.52 -0.33
CA GLY A 30 -13.85 -1.26 -0.02
C GLY A 30 -12.69 -0.31 0.15
N SER A 31 -11.73 -0.72 0.97
CA SER A 31 -10.51 0.05 1.20
C SER A 31 -9.39 -0.86 1.68
N GLY A 32 -8.16 -0.43 1.49
CA GLY A 32 -7.00 -1.20 1.90
C GLY A 32 -5.70 -0.75 1.28
N THR A 33 -4.77 -1.70 1.16
CA THR A 33 -3.45 -1.47 0.58
C THR A 33 -3.18 -2.52 -0.49
N LEU A 34 -2.67 -2.06 -1.63
CA LEU A 34 -2.14 -2.86 -2.72
C LEU A 34 -0.62 -2.85 -2.62
N THR A 35 0.01 -4.01 -2.74
CA THR A 35 1.46 -4.12 -2.86
C THR A 35 1.80 -4.49 -4.29
N THR A 36 2.66 -3.70 -4.94
CA THR A 36 3.14 -3.97 -6.28
C THR A 36 4.52 -4.62 -6.28
N ASP A 37 4.88 -5.25 -7.40
CA ASP A 37 6.26 -5.60 -7.69
C ASP A 37 7.10 -4.37 -8.08
N ASP A 38 8.39 -4.59 -8.26
CA ASP A 38 9.39 -3.58 -8.62
C ASP A 38 9.58 -3.47 -10.15
N MET A 39 8.71 -4.11 -10.94
CA MET A 39 8.84 -4.18 -12.40
C MET A 39 7.76 -3.37 -13.09
N THR A 40 8.15 -2.23 -13.66
CA THR A 40 7.28 -1.47 -14.56
C THR A 40 7.21 -2.13 -15.93
N VAL A 41 6.00 -2.42 -16.37
CA VAL A 41 5.69 -2.94 -17.71
C VAL A 41 4.74 -2.00 -18.44
N GLN A 42 4.83 -2.00 -19.76
CA GLN A 42 3.88 -1.27 -20.61
C GLN A 42 2.63 -2.13 -20.85
N ARG A 43 1.47 -1.59 -20.48
CA ARG A 43 0.16 -2.22 -20.65
C ARG A 43 -0.78 -1.22 -21.30
N ASN A 44 -1.30 -1.54 -22.50
CA ASN A 44 -2.21 -0.66 -23.24
C ASN A 44 -1.67 0.78 -23.38
N GLY A 45 -0.35 0.92 -23.60
CA GLY A 45 0.32 2.22 -23.74
C GLY A 45 0.49 3.03 -22.45
N ARG A 46 0.32 2.40 -21.28
CA ARG A 46 0.53 3.02 -19.96
C ARG A 46 1.50 2.19 -19.14
N ASP A 47 2.28 2.86 -18.29
CA ASP A 47 3.12 2.19 -17.30
C ASP A 47 2.25 1.57 -16.21
N ALA A 48 2.52 0.29 -15.93
CA ALA A 48 1.85 -0.46 -14.90
C ALA A 48 2.81 -1.39 -14.17
N GLN A 49 2.48 -1.73 -12.93
CA GLN A 49 3.18 -2.71 -12.11
C GLN A 49 2.24 -3.84 -11.73
N LYS A 50 2.76 -5.04 -11.50
CA LYS A 50 1.92 -6.16 -11.09
C LYS A 50 1.55 -5.99 -9.62
N ILE A 51 0.26 -6.09 -9.31
CA ILE A 51 -0.20 -6.18 -7.93
C ILE A 51 0.06 -7.61 -7.47
N ILE A 52 0.90 -7.76 -6.45
CA ILE A 52 1.31 -9.04 -5.85
C ILE A 52 0.70 -9.28 -4.48
N GLY A 53 0.17 -8.23 -3.84
CA GLY A 53 -0.50 -8.31 -2.55
C GLY A 53 -1.69 -7.37 -2.45
N ILE A 54 -2.66 -7.76 -1.62
CA ILE A 54 -3.78 -6.91 -1.23
C ILE A 54 -4.17 -7.20 0.21
N THR A 55 -4.45 -6.15 0.97
CA THR A 55 -5.08 -6.20 2.30
C THR A 55 -6.25 -5.23 2.34
N GLY A 56 -7.07 -5.29 3.38
CA GLY A 56 -8.17 -4.35 3.60
C GLY A 56 -9.52 -5.01 3.80
N THR A 57 -10.59 -4.31 3.43
CA THR A 57 -11.97 -4.80 3.57
C THR A 57 -12.81 -4.48 2.34
N TYR A 58 -13.83 -5.31 2.11
CA TYR A 58 -14.94 -5.05 1.21
C TYR A 58 -16.26 -5.27 1.96
N ASN A 59 -17.13 -4.25 1.99
CA ASN A 59 -18.37 -4.22 2.76
C ASN A 59 -18.16 -4.68 4.22
N GLY A 60 -17.05 -4.26 4.83
CA GLY A 60 -16.66 -4.65 6.20
C GLY A 60 -16.06 -6.04 6.36
N SER A 61 -16.09 -6.91 5.34
CA SER A 61 -15.42 -8.21 5.37
C SER A 61 -13.95 -8.06 4.99
N ALA A 62 -13.04 -8.68 5.73
CA ALA A 62 -11.61 -8.69 5.43
C ALA A 62 -11.34 -9.27 4.03
N ILE A 63 -10.46 -8.64 3.27
CA ILE A 63 -9.90 -9.17 2.02
C ILE A 63 -8.81 -10.18 2.40
N THR A 64 -8.89 -11.39 1.88
CA THR A 64 -7.97 -12.50 2.21
C THR A 64 -6.88 -12.71 1.16
N GLY A 65 -6.97 -12.04 0.01
CA GLY A 65 -5.93 -12.07 -1.01
C GLY A 65 -6.46 -11.78 -2.42
N LEU A 66 -5.52 -11.74 -3.36
CA LEU A 66 -5.80 -11.56 -4.78
C LEU A 66 -6.50 -12.80 -5.37
N ASN A 67 -7.36 -12.57 -6.35
CA ASN A 67 -7.97 -13.62 -7.15
C ASN A 67 -7.86 -13.27 -8.64
N PRO A 68 -6.78 -13.69 -9.34
CA PRO A 68 -6.59 -13.36 -10.75
C PRO A 68 -7.54 -14.14 -11.69
N THR A 69 -8.25 -15.14 -11.18
CA THR A 69 -9.15 -15.97 -12.01
C THR A 69 -10.56 -15.39 -12.11
N ILE A 70 -10.93 -14.47 -11.23
CA ILE A 70 -12.26 -13.87 -11.21
C ILE A 70 -12.38 -12.83 -12.33
N PHE A 71 -13.37 -12.99 -13.20
CA PHE A 71 -13.64 -12.08 -14.32
C PHE A 71 -12.43 -11.73 -15.22
N GLY A 72 -11.40 -12.59 -15.27
CA GLY A 72 -10.18 -12.34 -16.04
C GLY A 72 -9.31 -11.20 -15.50
N ALA A 73 -9.40 -10.91 -14.20
CA ALA A 73 -8.63 -9.86 -13.54
C ALA A 73 -7.13 -10.00 -13.79
N ASP A 74 -6.52 -8.96 -14.33
CA ASP A 74 -5.10 -8.95 -14.66
C ASP A 74 -4.24 -8.41 -13.51
N ASN A 75 -4.85 -7.78 -12.50
CA ASN A 75 -4.21 -7.28 -11.28
C ASN A 75 -2.98 -6.42 -11.59
N PHE A 76 -3.12 -5.46 -12.50
CA PHE A 76 -2.11 -4.44 -12.75
C PHE A 76 -2.50 -3.10 -12.12
N TYR A 77 -1.54 -2.47 -11.45
CA TYR A 77 -1.64 -1.12 -10.95
C TYR A 77 -1.07 -0.15 -11.99
N TYR A 78 -1.88 0.79 -12.47
CA TYR A 78 -1.46 1.78 -13.45
C TYR A 78 -0.96 3.04 -12.76
N LEU A 79 0.22 3.50 -13.15
CA LEU A 79 0.89 4.65 -12.52
C LEU A 79 0.28 5.99 -12.93
N THR A 80 -0.57 6.01 -13.96
CA THR A 80 -1.25 7.21 -14.47
C THR A 80 -2.72 6.96 -14.79
N GLY A 81 -3.56 7.95 -14.49
CA GLY A 81 -5.01 7.89 -14.72
C GLY A 81 -5.71 6.91 -13.78
N GLN A 82 -6.65 6.12 -14.32
CA GLN A 82 -7.30 5.07 -13.54
C GLN A 82 -6.31 3.98 -13.13
N PHE A 83 -6.29 3.62 -11.84
CA PHE A 83 -5.24 2.80 -11.23
C PHE A 83 -5.38 1.29 -11.48
N VAL A 84 -6.48 0.84 -12.08
CA VAL A 84 -6.66 -0.55 -12.56
C VAL A 84 -7.14 -0.57 -14.01
N SER A 85 -6.96 -1.70 -14.69
CA SER A 85 -7.44 -1.90 -16.07
C SER A 85 -8.95 -2.18 -16.12
N GLY A 86 -9.47 -2.35 -17.35
CA GLY A 86 -10.81 -2.91 -17.56
C GLY A 86 -10.94 -4.39 -17.23
N ASN A 87 -9.83 -5.12 -17.11
CA ASN A 87 -9.82 -6.48 -16.59
C ASN A 87 -9.90 -6.47 -15.05
N GLY A 88 -9.24 -5.50 -14.42
CA GLY A 88 -9.46 -5.13 -13.02
C GLY A 88 -8.54 -5.80 -11.99
N LEU A 89 -8.92 -5.56 -10.73
CA LEU A 89 -8.35 -6.07 -9.50
C LEU A 89 -9.32 -7.07 -8.88
N GLY A 90 -8.99 -8.35 -9.03
CA GLY A 90 -9.73 -9.46 -8.46
C GLY A 90 -9.28 -9.80 -7.04
N PHE A 91 -10.23 -10.06 -6.14
CA PHE A 91 -9.95 -10.38 -4.74
C PHE A 91 -10.98 -11.32 -4.12
N ASN A 92 -10.60 -11.94 -3.00
CA ASN A 92 -11.47 -12.75 -2.14
C ASN A 92 -11.66 -12.10 -0.78
N THR A 93 -12.81 -12.34 -0.15
CA THR A 93 -13.08 -11.90 1.23
C THR A 93 -13.27 -13.10 2.17
N ALA A 94 -13.10 -12.87 3.46
CA ALA A 94 -13.33 -13.85 4.52
C ALA A 94 -14.79 -14.35 4.57
N ALA A 95 -15.75 -13.52 4.15
CA ALA A 95 -17.15 -13.90 4.00
C ALA A 95 -17.43 -14.77 2.75
N GLY A 96 -16.40 -15.12 1.97
CA GLY A 96 -16.53 -15.95 0.76
C GLY A 96 -16.96 -15.16 -0.48
N THR A 97 -16.89 -13.84 -0.45
CA THR A 97 -17.17 -13.01 -1.63
C THR A 97 -15.97 -12.93 -2.54
N ASN A 98 -16.16 -13.21 -3.83
CA ASN A 98 -15.18 -12.96 -4.88
C ASN A 98 -15.59 -11.69 -5.62
N GLY A 99 -14.73 -10.67 -5.58
CA GLY A 99 -14.98 -9.36 -6.17
C GLY A 99 -13.96 -9.00 -7.24
N ASN A 100 -14.34 -8.12 -8.15
CA ASN A 100 -13.45 -7.47 -9.10
C ASN A 100 -13.78 -5.98 -9.19
N LEU A 101 -12.80 -5.13 -8.90
CA LEU A 101 -12.84 -3.69 -9.15
C LEU A 101 -12.15 -3.41 -10.48
N PHE A 102 -12.85 -2.82 -11.45
CA PHE A 102 -12.28 -2.56 -12.77
C PHE A 102 -12.65 -1.17 -13.29
N ALA A 103 -11.77 -0.63 -14.11
CA ALA A 103 -12.00 0.62 -14.83
C ALA A 103 -12.97 0.43 -16.01
N THR A 104 -13.74 1.47 -16.29
CA THR A 104 -14.64 1.56 -17.44
C THR A 104 -14.24 2.75 -18.32
N VAL A 105 -14.75 2.80 -19.55
CA VAL A 105 -14.38 3.77 -20.60
C VAL A 105 -14.72 5.25 -20.31
N LEU A 106 -15.30 5.59 -19.15
CA LEU A 106 -15.74 6.94 -18.79
C LEU A 106 -15.09 7.47 -17.51
N ASP A 107 -13.82 7.12 -17.24
CA ASP A 107 -13.12 7.45 -15.99
C ASP A 107 -13.87 6.99 -14.71
N GLN A 108 -14.76 6.01 -14.85
CA GLN A 108 -15.52 5.41 -13.77
C GLN A 108 -15.02 4.01 -13.45
N TYR A 109 -15.22 3.60 -12.21
CA TYR A 109 -14.98 2.22 -11.78
C TYR A 109 -16.29 1.49 -11.58
N ARG A 110 -16.21 0.17 -11.71
CA ARG A 110 -17.29 -0.74 -11.36
C ARG A 110 -16.74 -1.87 -10.49
N VAL A 111 -17.57 -2.30 -9.54
CA VAL A 111 -17.32 -3.51 -8.77
C VAL A 111 -18.36 -4.53 -9.13
N ASN A 112 -17.91 -5.74 -9.46
CA ASN A 112 -18.78 -6.90 -9.61
C ASN A 112 -18.35 -7.98 -8.61
N THR A 113 -19.33 -8.68 -8.04
CA THR A 113 -19.10 -9.85 -7.19
C THR A 113 -19.89 -11.05 -7.70
N VAL A 114 -19.45 -12.26 -7.36
CA VAL A 114 -20.16 -13.51 -7.73
C VAL A 114 -21.02 -14.05 -6.59
N ASN A 115 -20.56 -13.94 -5.35
CA ASN A 115 -21.24 -14.51 -4.18
C ASN A 115 -21.27 -13.56 -2.98
N PRO A 116 -22.38 -12.85 -2.72
CA PRO A 116 -23.57 -12.75 -3.59
C PRO A 116 -23.26 -11.99 -4.89
N PHE A 117 -24.11 -12.11 -5.90
CA PHE A 117 -23.98 -11.29 -7.11
C PHE A 117 -24.35 -9.83 -6.80
N GLN A 118 -23.37 -8.95 -6.92
CA GLN A 118 -23.55 -7.50 -6.81
C GLN A 118 -22.81 -6.84 -7.97
N SER A 119 -23.31 -5.70 -8.40
CA SER A 119 -22.72 -4.96 -9.50
C SER A 119 -23.08 -3.50 -9.36
N GLY A 120 -22.08 -2.61 -9.26
CA GLY A 120 -22.35 -1.19 -9.17
C GLY A 120 -21.20 -0.29 -9.55
N PHE A 121 -21.55 0.92 -10.00
CA PHE A 121 -20.58 1.97 -10.24
C PHE A 121 -20.08 2.50 -8.90
N VAL A 122 -18.78 2.69 -8.80
CA VAL A 122 -18.11 3.20 -7.61
C VAL A 122 -17.16 4.33 -8.00
N LYS A 123 -17.00 5.29 -7.08
CA LYS A 123 -15.87 6.19 -7.11
C LYS A 123 -14.71 5.48 -6.42
N ALA A 124 -13.55 5.38 -7.08
CA ALA A 124 -12.37 4.77 -6.51
C ALA A 124 -11.17 5.72 -6.61
N ASN A 125 -10.33 5.71 -5.58
CA ASN A 125 -9.10 6.48 -5.51
C ASN A 125 -7.96 5.56 -5.08
N SER A 126 -6.74 5.93 -5.46
CA SER A 126 -5.54 5.29 -4.93
C SER A 126 -4.39 6.28 -4.87
N SER A 127 -3.54 6.12 -3.86
CA SER A 127 -2.36 6.95 -3.64
C SER A 127 -1.23 6.12 -3.05
N MET A 128 0.01 6.49 -3.38
CA MET A 128 1.19 5.81 -2.84
C MET A 128 1.26 5.99 -1.32
N VAL A 129 1.47 4.89 -0.61
CA VAL A 129 1.77 4.90 0.83
C VAL A 129 3.24 5.29 0.97
N THR A 130 3.48 6.53 1.36
CA THR A 130 4.80 6.93 1.81
C THR A 130 5.02 6.33 3.19
N ALA A 131 5.87 5.31 3.28
CA ALA A 131 6.37 4.85 4.57
C ALA A 131 6.92 6.08 5.30
N GLY A 132 6.37 6.40 6.48
CA GLY A 132 6.85 7.52 7.28
C GLY A 132 8.35 7.38 7.45
N ALA A 133 9.10 8.48 7.27
CA ALA A 133 10.56 8.46 7.23
C ALA A 133 11.11 7.68 8.43
N VAL A 134 11.51 6.43 8.20
CA VAL A 134 12.26 5.66 9.18
C VAL A 134 13.61 6.35 9.25
N PRO A 135 14.07 6.80 10.43
CA PRO A 135 15.38 7.40 10.54
C PRO A 135 16.40 6.44 9.96
N GLU A 136 17.17 6.89 8.97
CA GLU A 136 18.15 6.06 8.29
C GLU A 136 19.12 5.47 9.34
N PRO A 137 19.74 4.29 9.09
CA PRO A 137 20.67 3.68 10.04
C PRO A 137 21.77 4.65 10.54
N ALA A 138 22.16 5.63 9.72
CA ALA A 138 23.06 6.71 10.10
C ALA A 138 22.49 7.60 11.22
N THR A 139 21.19 7.89 11.22
CA THR A 139 20.52 8.64 12.29
C THR A 139 20.57 7.88 13.61
N TRP A 140 20.37 6.56 13.59
CA TRP A 140 20.50 5.71 14.78
C TRP A 140 21.94 5.70 15.28
N ALA A 141 22.90 5.58 14.37
CA ALA A 141 24.32 5.65 14.71
C ALA A 141 24.68 7.00 15.36
N MET A 142 24.19 8.12 14.82
CA MET A 142 24.42 9.45 15.37
C MET A 142 23.78 9.63 16.75
N MET A 143 22.58 9.10 16.98
CA MET A 143 21.94 9.10 18.30
C MET A 143 22.75 8.28 19.31
N LEU A 144 23.19 7.08 18.93
CA LEU A 144 24.02 6.21 19.76
C LEU A 144 25.38 6.84 20.07
N VAL A 145 26.01 7.48 19.09
CA VAL A 145 27.26 8.23 19.29
C VAL A 145 27.04 9.39 20.25
N GLY A 146 25.96 10.18 20.08
CA GLY A 146 25.62 11.28 20.99
C GLY A 146 25.44 10.83 22.44
N ILE A 147 24.67 9.75 22.65
CA ILE A 147 24.46 9.16 23.98
C ILE A 147 25.77 8.59 24.54
N GLY A 148 26.56 7.90 23.71
CA GLY A 148 27.86 7.35 24.09
C GLY A 148 28.85 8.42 24.55
N MET A 149 28.92 9.55 23.84
CA MET A 149 29.76 10.69 24.20
C MET A 149 29.33 11.33 25.53
N LEU A 150 28.02 11.52 25.75
CA LEU A 150 27.48 12.04 27.00
C LEU A 150 27.83 11.11 28.18
N GLY A 151 27.58 9.82 28.05
CA GLY A 151 27.90 8.82 29.08
C GLY A 151 29.40 8.75 29.37
N TYR A 152 30.24 8.80 28.33
CA TYR A 152 31.70 8.84 28.49
C TYR A 152 32.17 10.09 29.27
N GLY A 153 31.59 11.26 28.96
CA GLY A 153 31.88 12.50 29.67
C GLY A 153 31.58 12.43 31.17
N MET A 154 30.42 11.86 31.54
CA MET A 154 30.03 11.66 32.93
C MET A 154 30.98 10.71 33.67
N ARG A 155 31.37 9.59 33.02
CA ARG A 155 32.29 8.60 33.61
C ARG A 155 33.67 9.19 33.88
N ARG A 156 34.15 10.11 33.03
CA ARG A 156 35.46 10.75 33.22
C ARG A 156 35.46 11.74 34.39
N ARG A 157 34.34 12.42 34.66
CA ARG A 157 34.21 13.36 35.79
C ARG A 157 34.11 12.65 37.14
N ALA A 158 33.51 11.46 37.20
CA ALA A 158 33.38 10.70 38.46
C ALA A 158 34.73 10.26 39.08
N LYS A 159 35.85 10.33 38.34
CA LYS A 159 37.19 10.02 38.85
C LYS A 159 37.92 11.23 39.48
N ALA A 160 37.32 12.42 39.47
CA ALA A 160 37.93 13.60 40.08
C ALA A 160 37.71 13.60 41.61
N ASN A 161 38.71 13.04 42.31
CA ASN A 161 39.13 13.35 43.68
C ASN A 161 38.07 13.27 44.80
N LEU A 162 37.90 12.08 45.36
CA LEU A 162 37.58 11.94 46.78
C LEU A 162 38.90 11.94 47.55
N THR A 163 39.35 13.11 48.01
CA THR A 163 40.46 13.19 48.97
C THR A 163 39.85 12.93 50.36
N PRO A 164 40.13 11.80 51.03
CA PRO A 164 39.65 11.58 52.39
C PRO A 164 40.49 12.44 53.34
N SER A 165 39.86 13.42 53.98
CA SER A 165 40.45 14.15 55.11
C SER A 165 40.27 13.29 56.36
N TYR A 166 41.35 12.67 56.84
CA TYR A 166 41.36 12.04 58.15
C TYR A 166 41.52 13.11 59.24
N ALA A 167 40.71 12.98 60.31
CA ALA A 167 40.73 13.80 61.52
C ALA A 167 41.47 13.08 62.65
#